data_AF-A0A0C2NG23-F1
#
_entry.id   AF-A0A0C2NG23-F1
#
_cell.length_a   1.000
_cell.length_b   1.000
_cell.length_c   1.000
_cell.angle_alpha   90.00
_cell.angle_beta   90.00
_cell.angle_gamma   90.00
#
_symmetry.space_group_name_H-M   'P 1'
#
loop_
_entity.id
_entity.type
_entity.pdbx_description
1 polymer ?
#
loop_
_entity_poly.entity_id
_entity_poly.type
_entity_poly.pdbx_seq_one_letter_code
_entity_poly.pdbx_strand_id
1 'polypeptide(L)'
;MKILFFDPHSLIYSSAYLSRHDKVREAFKSQKPFSTSDHFLRHVKPDRAGAQKLARAATEAGLLLYPTGDHYTRDLLIKHNVFTDNQLAPYKHLMLRPDDNDPYRRMFAHAQALEVDEWYVCGEMALDERLKSFPGRNLVSTFGEGVSDDLISQIRALHHQH
;
A
#
# COMPACT_ATOMS: atom_id res chain seq x y z
N MET A 1 -16.35 -8.94 -0.54
CA MET A 1 -15.04 -8.66 0.10
C MET A 1 -14.72 -7.18 -0.02
N LYS A 2 -13.99 -6.61 0.95
CA LYS A 2 -13.52 -5.22 0.88
C LYS A 2 -11.99 -5.12 0.83
N ILE A 3 -11.45 -4.19 0.03
CA ILE A 3 -10.00 -4.02 -0.14
C ILE A 3 -9.57 -2.58 0.12
N LEU A 4 -8.48 -2.40 0.86
CA LEU A 4 -7.72 -1.16 0.91
C LEU A 4 -6.45 -1.31 0.06
N PHE A 5 -6.44 -0.65 -1.09
CA PHE A 5 -5.29 -0.54 -1.95
C PHE A 5 -4.33 0.51 -1.41
N PHE A 6 -3.03 0.21 -1.43
CA PHE A 6 -2.03 1.10 -0.86
C PHE A 6 -0.77 1.13 -1.70
N ASP A 7 -0.15 2.32 -1.80
CA ASP A 7 1.21 2.46 -2.31
C ASP A 7 2.22 2.00 -1.25
N PRO A 8 2.92 0.88 -1.45
CA PRO A 8 3.84 0.35 -0.45
C PRO A 8 5.05 1.27 -0.25
N HIS A 9 5.56 1.92 -1.31
CA HIS A 9 6.80 2.69 -1.22
C HIS A 9 6.62 3.91 -0.32
N SER A 10 5.56 4.70 -0.58
CA SER A 10 5.27 5.91 0.18
C SER A 10 4.97 5.61 1.65
N LEU A 11 4.36 4.45 1.94
CA LEU A 11 3.96 4.10 3.30
C LEU A 11 5.09 3.50 4.14
N ILE A 12 5.88 2.58 3.58
CA ILE A 12 6.90 1.85 4.36
C ILE A 12 8.28 2.52 4.33
N TYR A 13 8.48 3.54 3.49
CA TYR A 13 9.69 4.36 3.41
C TYR A 13 9.39 5.87 3.46
N SER A 14 8.40 6.26 4.26
CA SER A 14 8.01 7.66 4.39
C SER A 14 9.14 8.54 4.91
N SER A 15 9.10 9.84 4.58
CA SER A 15 10.04 10.84 5.11
C SER A 15 10.08 10.84 6.64
N ALA A 16 8.92 10.69 7.29
CA ALA A 16 8.82 10.58 8.74
C ALA A 16 9.53 9.32 9.28
N TYR A 17 9.42 8.19 8.60
CA TYR A 17 10.15 6.97 8.97
C TYR A 17 11.65 7.13 8.78
N LEU A 18 12.09 7.58 7.60
CA LEU A 18 13.49 7.72 7.23
C LEU A 18 14.22 8.74 8.10
N SER A 19 13.57 9.84 8.49
CA SER A 19 14.14 10.86 9.37
C SER A 19 14.47 10.34 10.77
N ARG A 20 13.76 9.30 11.25
CA ARG A 20 13.96 8.67 12.56
C ARG A 20 14.95 7.51 12.52
N HIS A 21 15.40 7.09 11.34
CA HIS A 21 16.24 5.90 11.16
C HIS A 21 17.43 6.20 10.24
N ASP A 22 18.45 6.90 10.77
CA ASP A 22 19.60 7.37 9.97
C ASP A 22 20.26 6.28 9.14
N LYS A 23 20.54 5.10 9.72
CA LYS A 23 21.14 3.98 8.97
C LYS A 23 20.27 3.50 7.81
N VAL A 24 18.95 3.49 8.00
CA VAL A 24 18.00 3.09 6.95
C VAL A 24 17.94 4.18 5.87
N ARG A 25 17.96 5.45 6.26
CA ARG A 25 18.00 6.58 5.33
C ARG A 25 19.27 6.58 4.47
N GLU A 26 20.44 6.33 5.06
CA GLU A 26 21.69 6.23 4.29
C GLU A 26 21.68 5.01 3.37
N ALA A 27 21.17 3.87 3.83
CA ALA A 27 20.97 2.70 2.98
C ALA A 27 20.00 3.00 1.82
N PHE A 28 18.89 3.71 2.08
CA PHE A 28 17.91 4.12 1.08
C PHE A 28 18.52 5.04 0.01
N LYS A 29 19.27 6.06 0.42
CA LYS A 29 19.93 7.01 -0.48
C LYS A 29 21.05 6.41 -1.33
N SER A 30 21.75 5.40 -0.79
CA SER A 30 22.86 4.73 -1.46
C SER A 30 22.42 3.63 -2.43
N GLN A 31 21.11 3.42 -2.61
CA GLN A 31 20.61 2.39 -3.52
C GLN A 31 20.94 2.70 -4.97
N LYS A 32 21.33 1.65 -5.69
CA LYS A 32 21.61 1.74 -7.12
C LYS A 32 20.30 1.78 -7.91
N PRO A 33 20.24 2.56 -9.01
CA PRO A 33 19.03 2.68 -9.85
C PRO A 33 18.48 1.35 -10.40
N PHE A 34 19.33 0.32 -10.52
CA PHE A 34 18.97 -0.99 -11.10
C PHE A 34 18.75 -2.09 -10.05
N SER A 35 18.56 -1.73 -8.78
CA SER A 35 18.28 -2.72 -7.74
C SER A 35 16.83 -3.22 -7.83
N THR A 36 16.64 -4.53 -7.76
CA THR A 36 15.31 -5.14 -7.71
C THR A 36 14.65 -4.86 -6.36
N SER A 37 13.32 -4.81 -6.31
CA SER A 37 12.60 -4.60 -5.04
C SER A 37 12.90 -5.67 -3.99
N ASP A 38 13.17 -6.91 -4.42
CA ASP A 38 13.63 -7.98 -3.51
C ASP A 38 14.98 -7.66 -2.87
N HIS A 39 15.93 -7.19 -3.69
CA HIS A 39 17.23 -6.75 -3.19
C HIS A 39 17.08 -5.52 -2.29
N PHE A 40 16.25 -4.57 -2.68
CA PHE A 40 15.98 -3.36 -1.91
C PHE A 40 15.42 -3.68 -0.52
N LEU A 41 14.35 -4.47 -0.44
CA LEU A 41 13.73 -4.88 0.83
C LEU A 41 14.65 -5.72 1.73
N ARG A 42 15.65 -6.40 1.14
CA ARG A 42 16.67 -7.14 1.90
C ARG A 42 17.68 -6.22 2.59
N HIS A 43 18.04 -5.09 1.97
CA HIS A 43 19.13 -4.22 2.43
C HIS A 43 18.65 -2.92 3.06
N VAL A 44 17.45 -2.45 2.70
CA VAL A 44 16.80 -1.28 3.28
C VAL A 44 15.64 -1.80 4.11
N LYS A 45 15.66 -1.52 5.42
CA LYS A 45 14.65 -2.03 6.35
C LYS A 45 13.34 -1.24 6.15
N PRO A 46 12.20 -1.87 5.80
CA PRO A 46 10.92 -1.17 5.72
C PRO A 46 10.36 -0.86 7.11
N ASP A 47 9.48 0.15 7.19
CA ASP A 47 8.68 0.45 8.38
C ASP A 47 7.63 -0.64 8.65
N ARG A 48 8.08 -1.74 9.24
CA ARG A 48 7.20 -2.85 9.65
C ARG A 48 6.23 -2.43 10.76
N ALA A 49 6.60 -1.47 11.60
CA ALA A 49 5.71 -1.03 12.67
C ALA A 49 4.53 -0.24 12.10
N GLY A 50 4.80 0.70 11.18
CA GLY A 50 3.77 1.39 10.40
C GLY A 50 2.90 0.41 9.61
N ALA A 51 3.51 -0.52 8.87
CA ALA A 51 2.77 -1.55 8.12
C ALA A 51 1.83 -2.36 9.02
N GLN A 52 2.28 -2.79 10.20
CA GLN A 52 1.42 -3.56 11.11
C GLN A 52 0.31 -2.72 11.76
N LYS A 53 0.51 -1.41 11.98
CA LYS A 53 -0.57 -0.52 12.38
C LYS A 53 -1.64 -0.44 11.28
N LEU A 54 -1.22 -0.27 10.03
CA LEU A 54 -2.11 -0.25 8.87
C LEU A 54 -2.92 -1.54 8.76
N ALA A 55 -2.25 -2.70 8.86
CA ALA A 55 -2.91 -4.00 8.78
C ALA A 55 -3.94 -4.22 9.89
N ARG A 56 -3.65 -3.78 11.12
CA ARG A 56 -4.60 -3.84 12.23
C ARG A 56 -5.83 -2.99 11.97
N ALA A 57 -5.65 -1.74 11.56
CA ALA A 57 -6.76 -0.85 11.26
C ALA A 57 -7.62 -1.36 10.09
N ALA A 58 -6.99 -1.89 9.04
CA ALA A 58 -7.71 -2.52 7.93
C ALA A 58 -8.51 -3.73 8.42
N THR A 59 -7.91 -4.60 9.24
CA THR A 59 -8.59 -5.76 9.81
C THR A 59 -9.78 -5.37 10.68
N GLU A 60 -9.63 -4.36 11.55
CA GLU A 60 -10.70 -3.81 12.38
C GLU A 60 -11.88 -3.28 11.53
N ALA A 61 -11.58 -2.70 10.36
CA ALA A 61 -12.57 -2.22 9.40
C ALA A 61 -13.09 -3.31 8.43
N GLY A 62 -12.69 -4.57 8.59
CA GLY A 62 -13.12 -5.67 7.71
C GLY A 62 -12.53 -5.61 6.29
N LEU A 63 -11.38 -4.96 6.14
CA LEU A 63 -10.65 -4.76 4.88
C LEU A 63 -9.45 -5.71 4.79
N LEU A 64 -9.19 -6.21 3.58
CA LEU A 64 -7.89 -6.78 3.22
C LEU A 64 -7.01 -5.73 2.54
N LEU A 65 -5.70 -5.81 2.74
CA LEU A 65 -4.76 -4.89 2.10
C LEU A 65 -4.32 -5.44 0.73
N TYR A 66 -4.06 -4.57 -0.24
CA TYR A 66 -3.40 -5.00 -1.47
C TYR A 66 -2.43 -3.93 -2.01
N PRO A 67 -1.17 -4.29 -2.29
CA PRO A 67 -0.21 -3.34 -2.81
C PRO A 67 -0.57 -2.93 -4.24
N THR A 68 -0.44 -1.65 -4.53
CA THR A 68 -0.54 -1.13 -5.88
C THR A 68 0.81 -1.16 -6.59
N GLY A 69 0.78 -1.09 -7.92
CA GLY A 69 2.00 -1.18 -8.75
C GLY A 69 2.53 -2.60 -8.94
N ASP A 70 3.69 -2.72 -9.60
CA ASP A 70 4.40 -3.98 -9.90
C ASP A 70 5.67 -4.15 -9.06
N HIS A 71 6.24 -3.07 -8.54
CA HIS A 71 7.50 -3.12 -7.84
C HIS A 71 7.40 -3.86 -6.50
N TYR A 72 6.34 -3.68 -5.72
CA TYR A 72 6.19 -4.28 -4.39
C TYR A 72 5.05 -5.30 -4.38
N THR A 73 5.27 -6.46 -5.01
CA THR A 73 4.23 -7.50 -5.11
C THR A 73 3.84 -8.06 -3.74
N ARG A 74 2.62 -8.62 -3.67
CA ARG A 74 2.08 -9.35 -2.51
C ARG A 74 3.12 -10.32 -1.93
N ASP A 75 3.71 -11.16 -2.78
CA ASP A 75 4.64 -12.19 -2.37
C ASP A 75 5.94 -11.62 -1.81
N LEU A 76 6.43 -10.50 -2.36
CA LEU A 76 7.61 -9.81 -1.83
C LEU A 76 7.33 -9.24 -0.44
N LEU A 77 6.16 -8.64 -0.23
CA LEU A 77 5.80 -8.08 1.08
C LEU A 77 5.65 -9.16 2.15
N ILE A 78 5.14 -10.35 1.78
CA ILE A 78 5.09 -11.52 2.67
C ILE A 78 6.51 -12.04 2.94
N LYS A 79 7.30 -12.28 1.89
CA LYS A 79 8.68 -12.79 1.97
C LYS A 79 9.55 -11.96 2.91
N HIS A 80 9.38 -10.64 2.92
CA HIS A 80 10.17 -9.70 3.73
C HIS A 80 9.54 -9.37 5.09
N ASN A 81 8.52 -10.11 5.51
CA ASN A 81 7.80 -9.94 6.77
C ASN A 81 7.26 -8.51 6.96
N VAL A 82 6.73 -7.91 5.90
CA VAL A 82 6.04 -6.61 5.98
C VAL A 82 4.58 -6.84 6.38
N PHE A 83 3.93 -7.82 5.75
CA PHE A 83 2.57 -8.27 6.04
C PHE A 83 2.52 -9.80 6.10
N THR A 84 1.50 -10.34 6.76
CA THR A 84 1.18 -11.76 6.73
C THR A 84 0.17 -12.09 5.64
N ASP A 85 0.12 -13.35 5.21
CA ASP A 85 -0.72 -13.80 4.09
C ASP A 85 -2.21 -13.45 4.27
N ASN A 86 -2.75 -13.62 5.47
CA ASN A 86 -4.13 -13.32 5.83
C ASN A 86 -4.46 -11.82 5.94
N GLN A 87 -3.45 -10.94 5.95
CA GLN A 87 -3.64 -9.49 5.92
C GLN A 87 -3.82 -8.97 4.49
N LEU A 88 -3.43 -9.77 3.49
CA LEU A 88 -3.41 -9.34 2.09
C LEU A 88 -4.50 -10.01 1.26
N ALA A 89 -5.15 -9.24 0.40
CA ALA A 89 -6.08 -9.77 -0.58
C ALA A 89 -5.38 -10.75 -1.54
N PRO A 90 -6.10 -11.72 -2.10
CA PRO A 90 -5.51 -12.70 -3.01
C PRO A 90 -4.89 -12.05 -4.25
N TYR A 91 -3.79 -12.64 -4.73
CA TYR A 91 -3.29 -12.30 -6.06
C TYR A 91 -4.25 -12.85 -7.13
N LYS A 92 -4.44 -12.06 -8.19
CA LYS A 92 -5.09 -12.50 -9.43
C LYS A 92 -4.22 -12.16 -10.61
N HIS A 93 -4.07 -13.11 -11.54
CA HIS A 93 -3.46 -12.83 -12.82
C HIS A 93 -4.41 -11.94 -13.62
N LEU A 94 -3.93 -10.76 -14.01
CA LEU A 94 -4.73 -9.75 -14.72
C LEU A 94 -4.39 -9.80 -16.20
N MET A 95 -5.42 -9.88 -17.04
CA MET A 95 -5.26 -9.79 -18.50
C MET A 95 -5.16 -8.32 -18.90
N LEU A 96 -3.98 -7.74 -18.71
CA LEU A 96 -3.67 -6.35 -19.07
C LEU A 96 -2.96 -6.30 -20.41
N ARG A 97 -2.98 -5.12 -21.05
CA ARG A 97 -2.19 -4.92 -22.26
C ARG A 97 -0.70 -5.03 -21.91
N PRO A 98 0.13 -5.58 -22.82
CA PRO A 98 1.59 -5.50 -22.67
C PRO A 98 2.01 -4.05 -22.39
N ASP A 99 2.93 -3.89 -21.44
CA ASP A 99 3.45 -2.59 -20.95
C ASP A 99 2.44 -1.68 -20.23
N ASP A 100 1.22 -2.14 -19.91
CA ASP A 100 0.28 -1.38 -19.07
C ASP A 100 0.66 -1.50 -17.58
N ASN A 101 1.60 -0.64 -17.18
CA ASN A 101 2.07 -0.54 -15.80
C ASN A 101 1.31 0.50 -14.98
N ASP A 102 0.19 1.04 -15.49
CA ASP A 102 -0.60 2.04 -14.78
C ASP A 102 -1.19 1.44 -13.48
N PRO A 103 -0.82 1.94 -12.30
CA PRO A 103 -1.20 1.32 -11.04
C PRO A 103 -2.71 1.39 -10.78
N TYR A 104 -3.44 2.37 -11.34
CA TYR A 104 -4.89 2.49 -11.18
C TYR A 104 -5.64 1.54 -12.08
N ARG A 105 -5.20 1.37 -13.34
CA ARG A 105 -5.81 0.37 -14.23
C ARG A 105 -5.68 -1.02 -13.65
N ARG A 106 -4.51 -1.31 -13.07
CA ARG A 106 -4.22 -2.58 -12.39
C ARG A 106 -5.08 -2.76 -11.15
N MET A 107 -5.22 -1.71 -10.34
CA MET A 107 -6.14 -1.69 -9.21
C MET A 107 -7.59 -1.99 -9.62
N PHE A 108 -8.12 -1.28 -10.61
CA PHE A 108 -9.50 -1.50 -11.08
C PHE A 108 -9.70 -2.90 -11.66
N ALA A 109 -8.76 -3.38 -12.47
CA ALA A 109 -8.81 -4.75 -13.01
C ALA A 109 -8.72 -5.80 -11.89
N HIS A 110 -7.92 -5.57 -10.85
CA HIS A 110 -7.81 -6.45 -9.70
C HIS A 110 -9.10 -6.47 -8.87
N ALA A 111 -9.67 -5.29 -8.59
CA ALA A 111 -10.95 -5.17 -7.88
C ALA A 111 -12.08 -5.87 -8.65
N GLN A 112 -12.12 -5.71 -9.98
CA GLN A 112 -13.09 -6.38 -10.84
C GLN A 112 -12.89 -7.90 -10.85
N ALA A 113 -11.65 -8.39 -10.99
CA ALA A 113 -11.34 -9.82 -11.04
C ALA A 113 -11.60 -10.56 -9.72
N LEU A 114 -11.72 -9.82 -8.62
CA LEU A 114 -12.04 -10.33 -7.29
C LEU A 114 -13.48 -10.07 -6.86
N GLU A 115 -14.30 -9.45 -7.72
CA GLU A 115 -15.69 -9.09 -7.40
C GLU A 115 -15.77 -8.33 -6.06
N VAL A 116 -14.90 -7.32 -5.90
CA VAL A 116 -14.80 -6.53 -4.67
C VAL A 116 -16.04 -5.66 -4.51
N ASP A 117 -16.73 -5.79 -3.37
CA ASP A 117 -17.93 -5.00 -3.05
C ASP A 117 -17.58 -3.53 -2.83
N GLU A 118 -16.48 -3.31 -2.10
CA GLU A 118 -16.00 -1.98 -1.73
C GLU A 118 -14.49 -1.94 -1.73
N TRP A 119 -13.93 -0.92 -2.37
CA TRP A 119 -12.50 -0.65 -2.36
C TRP A 119 -12.21 0.75 -1.82
N TYR A 120 -11.00 0.95 -1.33
CA TYR A 120 -10.48 2.24 -0.88
C TYR A 120 -9.01 2.33 -1.30
N VAL A 121 -8.47 3.55 -1.35
CA VAL A 121 -7.07 3.81 -1.70
C VAL A 121 -6.41 4.68 -0.64
N CYS A 122 -5.18 4.36 -0.25
CA CYS A 122 -4.34 5.21 0.60
C CYS A 122 -2.90 5.31 0.09
N GLY A 123 -2.11 6.19 0.73
CA GLY A 123 -0.77 6.56 0.29
C GLY A 123 -0.80 7.63 -0.79
N GLU A 124 0.31 7.82 -1.50
CA GLU A 124 0.41 8.88 -2.52
C GLU A 124 -0.61 8.72 -3.66
N MET A 125 -1.05 7.50 -3.91
CA MET A 125 -2.09 7.24 -4.91
C MET A 125 -3.45 7.86 -4.57
N ALA A 126 -3.75 8.10 -3.29
CA ALA A 126 -5.03 8.73 -2.90
C ALA A 126 -5.14 10.19 -3.36
N LEU A 127 -4.04 10.80 -3.81
CA LEU A 127 -3.97 12.19 -4.27
C LEU A 127 -4.28 12.37 -5.76
N ASP A 128 -4.40 11.27 -6.52
CA ASP A 128 -4.56 11.32 -7.97
C ASP A 128 -5.95 11.81 -8.39
N GLU A 129 -5.96 12.70 -9.39
CA GLU A 129 -7.18 13.36 -9.83
C GLU A 129 -8.21 12.40 -10.43
N ARG A 130 -7.80 11.25 -10.95
CA ARG A 130 -8.71 10.21 -11.47
C ARG A 130 -9.63 9.66 -10.39
N LEU A 131 -9.20 9.72 -9.13
CA LEU A 131 -10.01 9.27 -8.01
C LEU A 131 -11.06 10.31 -7.56
N LYS A 132 -11.05 11.54 -8.11
CA LYS A 132 -12.09 12.55 -7.82
C LYS A 132 -13.49 12.10 -8.25
N SER A 133 -13.58 11.22 -9.26
CA SER A 133 -14.84 10.62 -9.71
C SER A 133 -15.40 9.58 -8.72
N PHE A 134 -14.66 9.22 -7.68
CA PHE A 134 -15.03 8.21 -6.68
C PHE A 134 -15.00 8.81 -5.27
N PRO A 135 -15.98 9.68 -4.92
CA PRO A 135 -15.99 10.35 -3.63
C PRO A 135 -16.05 9.35 -2.47
N GLY A 136 -15.29 9.63 -1.40
CA GLY A 136 -15.23 8.78 -0.20
C GLY A 136 -14.37 7.52 -0.33
N ARG A 137 -13.71 7.29 -1.47
CA ARG A 137 -12.82 6.14 -1.69
C ARG A 137 -11.35 6.42 -1.38
N ASN A 138 -10.98 7.70 -1.18
CA ASN A 138 -9.61 8.15 -1.02
C ASN A 138 -9.34 8.48 0.44
N LEU A 139 -8.40 7.77 1.05
CA LEU A 139 -7.94 8.01 2.42
C LEU A 139 -6.61 8.74 2.35
N VAL A 140 -6.68 10.07 2.48
CA VAL A 140 -5.55 10.95 2.26
C VAL A 140 -4.85 11.20 3.59
N SER A 141 -3.57 10.85 3.68
CA SER A 141 -2.71 11.23 4.79
C SER A 141 -1.87 12.46 4.43
N THR A 142 -1.33 13.15 5.43
CA THR A 142 -0.29 14.17 5.21
C THR A 142 0.87 13.57 4.42
N PHE A 143 1.32 14.30 3.40
CA PHE A 143 2.42 13.88 2.54
C PHE A 143 3.70 13.59 3.36
N GLY A 144 4.35 12.47 3.09
CA GLY A 144 5.60 12.07 3.74
C GLY A 144 5.48 11.53 5.17
N GLU A 145 4.28 11.45 5.76
CA GLU A 145 4.09 10.84 7.09
C GLU A 145 4.06 9.31 7.05
N GLY A 146 3.67 8.71 5.92
CA GLY A 146 3.49 7.27 5.81
C GLY A 146 2.22 6.83 6.51
N VAL A 147 2.30 5.81 7.38
CA VAL A 147 1.15 5.35 8.17
C VAL A 147 0.95 6.26 9.39
N SER A 148 0.23 7.37 9.20
CA SER A 148 -0.09 8.35 10.24
C SER A 148 -1.32 7.94 11.05
N ASP A 149 -1.46 8.49 12.27
CA ASP A 149 -2.63 8.23 13.12
C ASP A 149 -3.93 8.78 12.51
N ASP A 150 -3.84 9.81 11.67
CA ASP A 150 -4.96 10.35 10.90
C ASP A 150 -5.45 9.33 9.85
N LEU A 151 -4.54 8.73 9.07
CA LEU A 151 -4.87 7.67 8.12
C LEU A 151 -5.54 6.48 8.83
N ILE A 152 -5.01 6.07 9.98
CA ILE A 152 -5.58 5.00 10.79
C ILE A 152 -7.00 5.34 11.25
N SER A 153 -7.23 6.59 11.64
CA SER A 153 -8.55 7.06 12.07
C SER A 153 -9.56 7.05 10.91
N GLN A 154 -9.14 7.47 9.71
CA GLN A 154 -9.98 7.41 8.51
C GLN A 154 -10.35 5.96 8.16
N ILE A 155 -9.41 5.02 8.20
CA ILE A 155 -9.67 3.60 7.93
C ILE A 155 -10.68 3.03 8.94
N ARG A 156 -10.50 3.33 10.23
CA ARG A 156 -11.41 2.85 11.28
C ARG A 156 -12.82 3.39 11.15
N ALA A 157 -12.97 4.63 10.68
CA ALA A 157 -14.28 5.22 10.45
C ALA A 157 -15.11 4.45 9.40
N LEU A 158 -14.45 3.71 8.49
CA LEU A 158 -15.13 2.86 7.50
C LEU A 158 -15.89 1.69 8.12
N HIS A 159 -15.51 1.25 9.33
CA HIS A 159 -16.24 0.22 10.06
C HIS A 159 -17.67 0.65 10.40
N HIS A 160 -17.88 1.95 10.65
CA HIS A 160 -19.14 2.50 11.14
C HIS A 160 -20.12 2.94 10.04
N GLN A 161 -19.81 2.72 8.76
CA GLN A 161 -20.64 3.16 7.64
C GLN A 161 -21.73 2.15 7.20
N HIS A 162 -22.15 1.26 8.09
CA HIS A 162 -23.25 0.30 7.85
C HIS A 162 -24.36 0.40 8.89
#